data_AF-A0A1G9F2U3-F1
#
_entry.id   AF-A0A1G9F2U3-F1
#
_cell.length_a   1.000
_cell.length_b   1.000
_cell.length_c   1.000
_cell.angle_alpha   90.00
_cell.angle_beta   90.00
_cell.angle_gamma   90.00
#
_symmetry.space_group_name_H-M   'P 1'
#
loop_
_entity.id
_entity.type
_entity.pdbx_description
1 polymer ?
#
loop_
_entity_poly.entity_id
_entity_poly.type
_entity_poly.pdbx_seq_one_letter_code
_entity_poly.pdbx_strand_id
1 'polypeptide(L)'
;MAIDDLLNEGPKNFRTRWLGYDRIQVDEEYARLEAQLDLACTDRDAALETAEDLARHLEEARSELAEYRTLHAGHNKDNAVSGCIRYLLHVARRKADEIEDEARARAEDAVQRAEESAGRHAVLLDEAEQESQRRLAEASRRAQEIVGEALERSRAMLAELAERQRLLDQWYAEVTTAPNMPSQRSPEPASAETTSVTR
;
A
#
# COMPACT_ATOMS: atom_id res chain seq x y z
N MET A 1 11.55 -31.81 30.53
CA MET A 1 12.67 -32.65 31.00
C MET A 1 13.26 -31.90 32.18
N ALA A 2 13.30 -32.48 33.38
CA ALA A 2 13.67 -31.72 34.58
C ALA A 2 15.19 -31.48 34.60
N ILE A 3 15.65 -30.38 35.21
CA ILE A 3 17.08 -30.09 35.43
C ILE A 3 17.78 -31.24 36.18
N ASP A 4 17.04 -32.02 36.96
CA ASP A 4 17.55 -33.22 37.63
C ASP A 4 18.00 -34.33 36.65
N ASP A 5 17.43 -34.44 35.45
CA ASP A 5 17.88 -35.42 34.45
C ASP A 5 19.20 -35.00 33.78
N LEU A 6 19.55 -33.72 33.79
CA LEU A 6 20.80 -33.16 33.25
C LEU A 6 22.02 -33.45 34.15
N LEU A 7 21.81 -33.49 35.46
CA LEU A 7 22.87 -33.66 36.47
C LEU A 7 23.14 -35.13 36.82
N ASN A 8 22.31 -36.05 36.33
CA ASN A 8 22.35 -37.47 36.70
C ASN A 8 23.11 -38.36 35.70
N GLU A 9 23.73 -37.78 34.67
CA GLU A 9 24.58 -38.51 33.74
C GLU A 9 25.98 -38.70 34.33
N GLY A 10 26.31 -39.94 34.71
CA GLY A 10 27.65 -40.29 35.18
C GLY A 10 28.76 -40.02 34.15
N PRO A 11 30.04 -40.15 34.54
CA PRO A 11 31.17 -39.77 33.68
C PRO A 11 31.17 -40.57 32.37
N LYS A 12 31.04 -39.86 31.23
CA LYS A 12 31.16 -40.43 29.89
C LYS A 12 32.61 -40.38 29.41
N ASN A 13 33.11 -41.51 28.92
CA ASN A 13 34.46 -41.61 28.38
C ASN A 13 34.42 -41.50 26.84
N PHE A 14 35.16 -40.55 26.28
CA PHE A 14 35.34 -40.40 24.84
C PHE A 14 36.31 -41.45 24.30
N ARG A 15 36.01 -42.02 23.13
CA ARG A 15 36.95 -42.90 22.43
C ARG A 15 38.12 -42.09 21.90
N THR A 16 39.32 -42.67 21.96
CA THR A 16 40.55 -42.06 21.44
C THR A 16 40.97 -42.74 20.14
N ARG A 17 41.43 -41.92 19.19
CA ARG A 17 42.07 -42.34 17.93
C ARG A 17 43.49 -41.77 17.90
N TRP A 18 44.32 -42.21 16.95
CA TRP A 18 45.70 -41.72 16.84
C TRP A 18 45.70 -40.17 16.79
N LEU A 19 46.42 -39.55 17.74
CA LEU A 19 46.51 -38.10 17.99
C LEU A 19 45.30 -37.38 18.63
N GLY A 20 44.29 -38.06 19.21
CA GLY A 20 43.26 -37.36 20.00
C GLY A 20 41.95 -38.10 20.26
N TYR A 21 40.93 -37.36 20.70
CA TYR A 21 39.57 -37.86 20.83
C TYR A 21 38.89 -38.03 19.45
N ASP A 22 37.95 -38.96 19.37
CA ASP A 22 37.11 -39.12 18.18
C ASP A 22 36.26 -37.87 17.96
N ARG A 23 36.58 -37.12 16.90
CA ARG A 23 35.97 -35.83 16.60
C ARG A 23 34.46 -35.93 16.42
N ILE A 24 33.96 -37.04 15.86
CA ILE A 24 32.51 -37.23 15.66
C ILE A 24 31.81 -37.33 17.01
N GLN A 25 32.37 -38.08 17.96
CA GLN A 25 31.78 -38.21 19.30
C GLN A 25 31.83 -36.90 20.08
N VAL A 26 32.89 -36.12 19.91
CA VAL A 26 33.03 -34.80 20.55
C VAL A 26 32.03 -33.81 19.96
N ASP A 27 31.88 -33.78 18.63
CA ASP A 27 30.93 -32.89 17.94
C ASP A 27 29.48 -33.24 18.31
N GLU A 28 29.15 -34.53 18.44
CA GLU A 28 27.82 -35.00 18.89
C GLU A 28 27.51 -34.59 20.34
N GLU A 29 28.45 -34.81 21.28
CA GLU A 29 28.23 -34.40 22.67
C GLU A 29 28.27 -32.87 22.82
N TYR A 30 29.06 -32.16 22.03
CA TYR A 30 29.05 -30.70 22.00
C TYR A 30 27.69 -30.16 21.53
N ALA A 31 27.16 -30.67 20.42
CA ALA A 31 25.84 -30.29 19.92
C ALA A 31 24.73 -30.61 20.93
N ARG A 32 24.87 -31.73 21.65
CA ARG A 32 23.96 -32.09 22.74
C ARG A 32 24.04 -31.11 23.91
N LEU A 33 25.25 -30.77 24.36
CA LEU A 33 25.47 -29.80 25.45
C LEU A 33 24.97 -28.41 25.07
N GLU A 34 25.17 -27.99 23.83
CA GLU A 34 24.67 -26.71 23.30
C GLU A 34 23.14 -26.68 23.34
N ALA A 35 22.47 -27.73 22.85
CA ALA A 35 21.01 -27.83 22.93
C ALA A 35 20.47 -27.84 24.38
N GLN A 36 21.21 -28.46 25.31
CA GLN A 36 20.87 -28.47 26.73
C GLN A 36 21.06 -27.09 27.38
N LEU A 37 22.12 -26.38 27.02
CA LEU A 37 22.38 -25.02 27.49
C LEU A 37 21.30 -24.06 26.99
N ASP A 38 20.93 -24.15 25.71
CA ASP A 38 19.87 -23.34 25.12
C ASP A 38 18.52 -23.56 25.83
N LEU A 39 18.19 -24.82 26.13
CA LEU A 39 17.00 -25.15 26.90
C LEU A 39 17.07 -24.56 28.31
N ALA A 40 18.19 -24.72 29.01
CA ALA A 40 18.37 -24.18 30.36
C ALA A 40 18.32 -22.64 30.38
N CYS A 41 18.85 -21.97 29.36
CA CYS A 41 18.74 -20.52 29.20
C CYS A 41 17.29 -20.12 28.96
N THR A 42 16.56 -20.84 28.10
CA THR A 42 15.14 -20.58 27.85
C THR A 42 14.31 -20.73 29.12
N ASP A 43 14.52 -21.81 29.88
CA ASP A 43 13.83 -22.05 31.14
C ASP A 43 14.17 -20.99 32.20
N ARG A 44 15.45 -20.58 32.28
CA ARG A 44 15.89 -19.48 33.15
C ARG A 44 15.20 -18.17 32.77
N ASP A 45 15.15 -17.84 31.50
CA ASP A 45 14.60 -16.57 31.03
C ASP A 45 13.08 -16.52 31.27
N ALA A 46 12.37 -17.64 31.07
CA ALA A 46 10.96 -17.76 31.47
C ALA A 46 10.77 -17.65 32.99
N ALA A 47 11.67 -18.25 33.79
CA ALA A 47 11.63 -18.11 35.25
C ALA A 47 11.90 -16.67 35.71
N LEU A 48 12.77 -15.93 35.01
CA LEU A 48 13.03 -14.52 35.29
C LEU A 48 11.81 -13.66 34.96
N GLU A 49 11.17 -13.87 33.81
CA GLU A 49 9.94 -13.16 33.42
C GLU A 49 8.82 -13.36 34.46
N THR A 50 8.59 -14.61 34.88
CA THR A 50 7.60 -14.90 35.92
C THR A 50 7.95 -14.29 37.28
N ALA A 51 9.24 -14.23 37.65
CA ALA A 51 9.68 -13.57 38.88
C ALA A 51 9.48 -12.05 38.82
N GLU A 52 9.73 -11.42 37.68
CA GLU A 52 9.51 -9.99 37.45
C GLU A 52 8.01 -9.64 37.52
N ASP A 53 7.14 -10.45 36.93
CA ASP A 53 5.69 -10.28 37.02
C ASP A 53 5.18 -10.41 38.45
N LEU A 54 5.66 -11.41 39.20
CA LEU A 54 5.32 -11.57 40.62
C LEU A 54 5.83 -10.40 41.47
N ALA A 55 7.02 -9.87 41.18
CA ALA A 55 7.54 -8.70 41.85
C ALA A 55 6.67 -7.46 41.60
N ARG A 56 6.19 -7.28 40.36
CA ARG A 56 5.27 -6.20 39.99
C ARG A 56 3.95 -6.31 40.76
N HIS A 57 3.33 -7.49 40.76
CA HIS A 57 2.08 -7.72 41.51
C HIS A 57 2.25 -7.54 43.02
N LEU A 58 3.41 -7.92 43.59
CA LEU A 58 3.69 -7.70 45.01
C LEU A 58 3.83 -6.21 45.33
N GLU A 59 4.48 -5.43 44.46
CA GLU A 59 4.61 -3.99 44.68
C GLU A 59 3.25 -3.29 44.54
N GLU A 60 2.43 -3.69 43.57
CA GLU A 60 1.03 -3.24 43.46
C GLU A 60 0.25 -3.54 44.75
N ALA A 61 0.25 -4.79 45.22
CA ALA A 61 -0.45 -5.15 46.46
C ALA A 61 0.10 -4.42 47.71
N ARG A 62 1.40 -4.14 47.76
CA ARG A 62 2.01 -3.36 48.85
C ARG A 62 1.59 -1.90 48.79
N SER A 63 1.53 -1.32 47.60
CA SER A 63 1.07 0.05 47.40
C SER A 63 -0.40 0.19 47.81
N GLU A 64 -1.27 -0.75 47.41
CA GLU A 64 -2.66 -0.81 47.83
C GLU A 64 -2.79 -0.92 49.37
N LEU A 65 -2.03 -1.82 50.01
CA LEU A 65 -2.05 -1.96 51.47
C LEU A 65 -1.56 -0.69 52.18
N ALA A 66 -0.55 0.00 51.62
CA ALA A 66 -0.05 1.25 52.17
C ALA A 66 -1.10 2.37 52.05
N GLU A 67 -1.79 2.46 50.92
CA GLU A 67 -2.94 3.34 50.72
C GLU A 67 -4.06 3.03 51.71
N TYR A 68 -4.51 1.78 51.80
CA TYR A 68 -5.52 1.38 52.79
C TYR A 68 -5.10 1.77 54.22
N ARG A 69 -3.86 1.50 54.61
CA ARG A 69 -3.37 1.85 55.95
C ARG A 69 -3.32 3.35 56.21
N THR A 70 -2.85 4.14 55.25
CA THR A 70 -2.78 5.60 55.40
C THR A 70 -4.17 6.23 55.40
N LEU A 71 -5.11 5.72 54.60
CA LEU A 71 -6.50 6.18 54.61
C LEU A 71 -7.26 5.79 55.88
N HIS A 72 -6.96 4.63 56.47
CA HIS A 72 -7.59 4.16 57.70
C HIS A 72 -6.83 4.54 58.99
N ALA A 73 -5.67 5.19 58.89
CA ALA A 73 -4.94 5.76 60.02
C ALA A 73 -5.76 6.90 60.64
N GLY A 74 -6.54 6.57 61.68
CA GLY A 74 -7.47 7.48 62.35
C GLY A 74 -8.88 6.90 62.54
N HIS A 75 -9.15 5.66 62.16
CA HIS A 75 -10.45 5.01 62.38
C HIS A 75 -10.79 4.88 63.87
N ASN A 76 -11.70 5.71 64.34
CA ASN A 76 -12.52 5.45 65.54
C ASN A 76 -13.96 5.21 65.07
N LYS A 77 -14.75 4.44 65.83
CA LYS A 77 -16.13 4.05 65.46
C LYS A 77 -17.02 5.23 65.04
N ASP A 78 -16.71 6.44 65.48
CA ASP A 78 -17.47 7.68 65.19
C ASP A 78 -17.07 8.40 63.89
N ASN A 79 -15.97 8.02 63.20
CA ASN A 79 -15.55 8.66 61.93
C ASN A 79 -15.58 7.75 60.70
N ALA A 80 -16.10 6.53 60.83
CA ALA A 80 -16.04 5.50 59.79
C ALA A 80 -16.69 5.93 58.46
N VAL A 81 -17.75 6.74 58.53
CA VAL A 81 -18.42 7.30 57.33
C VAL A 81 -17.52 8.30 56.60
N SER A 82 -16.75 9.12 57.32
CA SER A 82 -15.81 10.08 56.72
C SER A 82 -14.63 9.38 56.05
N GLY A 83 -14.16 8.25 56.60
CA GLY A 83 -13.16 7.40 55.97
C GLY A 83 -13.66 6.77 54.67
N CYS A 84 -14.88 6.23 54.67
CA CYS A 84 -15.53 5.65 53.49
C CYS A 84 -15.74 6.68 52.36
N ILE A 85 -16.19 7.90 52.69
CA ILE A 85 -16.35 8.97 51.70
C ILE A 85 -14.99 9.38 51.11
N ARG A 86 -13.94 9.46 51.93
CA ARG A 86 -12.58 9.77 51.45
C ARG A 86 -12.05 8.68 50.52
N TYR A 87 -12.32 7.41 50.84
CA TYR A 87 -12.00 6.27 49.99
C TYR A 87 -12.71 6.36 48.63
N LEU A 88 -14.03 6.57 48.63
CA LEU A 88 -14.79 6.69 47.39
C LEU A 88 -14.32 7.86 46.53
N LEU A 89 -13.97 9.00 47.13
CA LEU A 89 -13.40 10.14 46.39
C LEU A 89 -12.02 9.85 45.81
N HIS A 90 -11.15 9.16 46.56
CA HIS A 90 -9.83 8.79 46.07
C HIS A 90 -9.92 7.79 44.91
N VAL A 91 -10.73 6.74 45.05
CA VAL A 91 -10.97 5.76 43.99
C VAL A 91 -11.63 6.41 42.77
N ALA A 92 -12.60 7.29 42.97
CA ALA A 92 -13.23 8.00 41.86
C ALA A 92 -12.23 8.88 41.10
N ARG A 93 -11.32 9.56 41.81
CA ARG A 93 -10.27 10.37 41.18
C ARG A 93 -9.30 9.51 40.38
N ARG A 94 -8.77 8.43 40.98
CA ARG A 94 -7.88 7.50 40.28
C ARG A 94 -8.55 6.92 39.02
N LYS A 95 -9.82 6.52 39.11
CA LYS A 95 -10.57 6.05 37.94
C LYS A 95 -10.80 7.13 36.89
N ALA A 96 -11.01 8.38 37.30
CA ALA A 96 -11.11 9.49 36.36
C ALA A 96 -9.79 9.71 35.62
N ASP A 97 -8.66 9.69 36.34
CA ASP A 97 -7.32 9.81 35.75
C ASP A 97 -7.05 8.64 34.77
N GLU A 98 -7.38 7.40 35.15
CA GLU A 98 -7.27 6.21 34.27
C GLU A 98 -8.12 6.37 32.99
N ILE A 99 -9.35 6.87 33.10
CA ILE A 99 -10.23 7.12 31.94
C ILE A 99 -9.68 8.24 31.05
N GLU A 100 -9.14 9.30 31.64
CA GLU A 100 -8.53 10.42 30.90
C GLU A 100 -7.29 9.95 30.13
N ASP A 101 -6.43 9.15 30.75
CA ASP A 101 -5.24 8.61 30.09
C ASP A 101 -5.60 7.60 28.99
N GLU A 102 -6.58 6.73 29.21
CA GLU A 102 -7.09 5.82 28.17
C GLU A 102 -7.73 6.59 27.00
N ALA A 103 -8.49 7.66 27.30
CA ALA A 103 -9.08 8.52 26.27
C ALA A 103 -7.99 9.25 25.48
N ARG A 104 -6.93 9.72 26.14
CA ARG A 104 -5.79 10.38 25.50
C ARG A 104 -5.05 9.41 24.58
N ALA A 105 -4.72 8.21 25.05
CA ALA A 105 -4.06 7.18 24.25
C ALA A 105 -4.90 6.79 23.01
N ARG A 106 -6.21 6.65 23.17
CA ARG A 106 -7.12 6.37 22.03
C ARG A 106 -7.19 7.52 21.04
N ALA A 107 -7.15 8.77 21.51
CA ALA A 107 -7.13 9.94 20.64
C ALA A 107 -5.83 10.02 19.84
N GLU A 108 -4.68 9.78 20.48
CA GLU A 108 -3.37 9.74 19.83
C GLU A 108 -3.31 8.65 18.75
N ASP A 109 -3.75 7.43 19.07
CA ASP A 109 -3.82 6.33 18.10
C ASP A 109 -4.78 6.63 16.92
N ALA A 110 -5.90 7.31 17.19
CA ALA A 110 -6.81 7.74 16.13
C ALA A 110 -6.18 8.79 15.21
N VAL A 111 -5.44 9.76 15.75
CA VAL A 111 -4.70 10.76 14.98
C VAL A 111 -3.62 10.10 14.14
N GLN A 112 -2.83 9.21 14.74
CA GLN A 112 -1.76 8.52 14.02
C GLN A 112 -2.30 7.68 12.86
N ARG A 113 -3.39 6.93 13.07
CA ARG A 113 -4.06 6.19 11.99
C ARG A 113 -4.62 7.10 10.90
N ALA A 114 -5.14 8.27 11.26
CA ALA A 114 -5.62 9.25 10.30
C ALA A 114 -4.47 9.84 9.47
N GLU A 115 -3.34 10.17 10.09
CA GLU A 115 -2.14 10.68 9.42
C GLU A 115 -1.54 9.65 8.46
N GLU A 116 -1.42 8.39 8.90
CA GLU A 116 -0.94 7.30 8.04
C GLU A 116 -1.88 7.08 6.84
N SER A 117 -3.19 7.12 7.06
CA SER A 117 -4.17 7.00 5.99
C SER A 117 -4.07 8.17 5.00
N ALA A 118 -3.97 9.40 5.52
CA ALA A 118 -3.77 10.60 4.70
C ALA A 118 -2.48 10.53 3.88
N GLY A 119 -1.38 10.06 4.48
CA GLY A 119 -0.10 9.84 3.80
C GLY A 119 -0.22 8.83 2.65
N ARG A 120 -0.89 7.69 2.89
CA ARG A 120 -1.17 6.69 1.84
C ARG A 120 -2.02 7.27 0.71
N HIS A 121 -3.06 8.05 1.05
CA HIS A 121 -3.91 8.70 0.04
C HIS A 121 -3.15 9.75 -0.77
N ALA A 122 -2.25 10.51 -0.16
CA ALA A 122 -1.42 11.49 -0.87
C ALA A 122 -0.51 10.82 -1.92
N VAL A 123 0.13 9.70 -1.57
CA VAL A 123 0.96 8.93 -2.52
C VAL A 123 0.10 8.40 -3.68
N LEU A 124 -1.05 7.80 -3.39
CA LEU A 124 -1.96 7.28 -4.42
C LEU A 124 -2.48 8.38 -5.36
N LEU A 125 -2.73 9.59 -4.83
CA LEU A 125 -3.15 10.73 -5.65
C LEU A 125 -2.01 11.20 -6.56
N ASP A 126 -0.78 11.32 -6.05
CA ASP A 126 0.38 11.68 -6.87
C ASP A 126 0.63 10.65 -7.98
N GLU A 127 0.56 9.36 -7.67
CA GLU A 127 0.67 8.28 -8.66
C GLU A 127 -0.43 8.38 -9.74
N ALA A 128 -1.68 8.61 -9.33
CA ALA A 128 -2.81 8.76 -10.25
C ALA A 128 -2.69 10.02 -11.13
N GLU A 129 -2.21 11.14 -10.57
CA GLU A 129 -1.93 12.36 -11.32
C GLU A 129 -0.82 12.15 -12.35
N GLN A 130 0.28 11.50 -11.97
CA GLN A 130 1.36 11.16 -12.88
C GLN A 130 0.90 10.23 -14.01
N GLU A 131 0.10 9.21 -13.70
CA GLU A 131 -0.44 8.31 -14.73
C GLU A 131 -1.39 9.04 -15.68
N SER A 132 -2.26 9.90 -15.15
CA SER A 132 -3.16 10.74 -15.95
C SER A 132 -2.37 11.66 -16.90
N GLN A 133 -1.33 12.33 -16.41
CA GLN A 133 -0.47 13.18 -17.22
C GLN A 133 0.24 12.39 -18.32
N ARG A 134 0.75 11.19 -18.01
CA ARG A 134 1.36 10.29 -19.01
C ARG A 134 0.37 9.92 -20.11
N ARG A 135 -0.85 9.51 -19.74
CA ARG A 135 -1.91 9.16 -20.69
C ARG A 135 -2.32 10.36 -21.55
N LEU A 136 -2.44 11.56 -20.96
CA LEU A 136 -2.72 12.79 -21.71
C LEU A 136 -1.61 13.13 -22.70
N ALA A 137 -0.34 12.99 -22.31
CA ALA A 137 0.80 13.23 -23.20
C ALA A 137 0.87 12.21 -24.34
N GLU A 138 0.56 10.93 -24.07
CA GLU A 138 0.44 9.90 -25.11
C GLU A 138 -0.71 10.16 -26.08
N ALA A 139 -1.90 10.50 -25.55
CA ALA A 139 -3.06 10.84 -26.37
C ALA A 139 -2.79 12.07 -27.25
N SER A 140 -2.13 13.09 -26.70
CA SER A 140 -1.76 14.29 -27.44
C SER A 140 -0.77 14.01 -28.56
N ARG A 141 0.24 13.16 -28.31
CA ARG A 141 1.19 12.72 -29.35
C ARG A 141 0.48 11.97 -30.47
N ARG A 142 -0.36 10.98 -30.15
CA ARG A 142 -1.14 10.23 -31.16
C ARG A 142 -2.06 11.15 -31.97
N ALA A 143 -2.69 12.12 -31.33
CA ALA A 143 -3.53 13.08 -32.03
C ALA A 143 -2.72 13.93 -33.03
N GLN A 144 -1.53 14.39 -32.63
CA GLN A 144 -0.62 15.14 -33.51
C GLN A 144 -0.13 14.29 -34.68
N GLU A 145 0.20 13.03 -34.45
CA GLU A 145 0.58 12.08 -35.50
C GLU A 145 -0.54 11.89 -36.53
N ILE A 146 -1.77 11.63 -36.07
CA ILE A 146 -2.94 11.45 -36.95
C ILE A 146 -3.21 12.71 -37.78
N VAL A 147 -3.14 13.88 -37.16
CA VAL A 147 -3.33 15.16 -37.87
C VAL A 147 -2.21 15.40 -38.87
N GLY A 148 -0.96 15.10 -38.50
CA GLY A 148 0.20 15.18 -39.40
C GLY A 148 0.03 14.31 -40.63
N GLU A 149 -0.31 13.02 -40.45
CA GLU A 149 -0.59 12.09 -41.54
C GLU A 149 -1.75 12.56 -42.43
N ALA A 150 -2.83 13.07 -41.84
CA ALA A 150 -3.97 13.57 -42.60
C ALA A 150 -3.59 14.81 -43.44
N LEU A 151 -2.77 15.70 -42.90
CA LEU A 151 -2.25 16.86 -43.62
C LEU A 151 -1.32 16.44 -44.76
N GLU A 152 -0.44 15.47 -44.56
CA GLU A 152 0.43 14.95 -45.62
C GLU A 152 -0.38 14.27 -46.74
N ARG A 153 -1.35 13.43 -46.40
CA ARG A 153 -2.26 12.80 -47.37
C ARG A 153 -3.05 13.84 -48.16
N SER A 154 -3.54 14.89 -47.51
CA SER A 154 -4.27 15.97 -48.20
C SER A 154 -3.36 16.75 -49.16
N ARG A 155 -2.12 17.06 -48.77
CA ARG A 155 -1.13 17.68 -49.67
C ARG A 155 -0.80 16.80 -50.87
N ALA A 156 -0.62 15.50 -50.66
CA ALA A 156 -0.38 14.54 -51.73
C ALA A 156 -1.55 14.50 -52.74
N MET A 157 -2.79 14.43 -52.24
CA MET A 157 -3.98 14.48 -53.10
C MET A 157 -4.10 15.79 -53.89
N LEU A 158 -3.81 16.93 -53.26
CA LEU A 158 -3.82 18.23 -53.95
C LEU A 158 -2.74 18.32 -55.03
N ALA A 159 -1.55 17.77 -54.79
CA ALA A 159 -0.49 17.70 -55.80
C ALA A 159 -0.89 16.82 -56.98
N GLU A 160 -1.49 15.65 -56.73
CA GLU A 160 -1.99 14.74 -57.78
C GLU A 160 -3.10 15.39 -58.62
N LEU A 161 -4.02 16.13 -57.98
CA LEU A 161 -5.06 16.88 -58.68
C LEU A 161 -4.47 18.01 -59.54
N ALA A 162 -3.48 18.74 -59.03
CA ALA A 162 -2.82 19.80 -59.79
C ALA A 162 -2.05 19.25 -61.00
N GLU A 163 -1.42 18.09 -60.87
CA GLU A 163 -0.73 17.41 -61.97
C GLU A 163 -1.73 16.92 -63.03
N ARG A 164 -2.84 16.29 -62.63
CA ARG A 164 -3.93 15.93 -63.55
C ARG A 164 -4.49 17.15 -64.28
N GLN A 165 -4.66 18.27 -63.59
CA GLN A 165 -5.17 19.49 -64.21
C GLN A 165 -4.19 20.05 -65.25
N ARG A 166 -2.88 20.05 -64.96
CA ARG A 166 -1.86 20.42 -65.96
C ARG A 166 -1.88 19.53 -67.19
N LEU A 167 -2.05 18.22 -67.01
CA LEU A 167 -2.15 17.27 -68.13
C LEU A 167 -3.40 17.52 -68.98
N LEU A 168 -4.54 17.83 -68.34
CA LEU A 168 -5.77 18.19 -69.05
C LEU A 168 -5.59 19.50 -69.83
N ASP A 169 -5.00 20.53 -69.22
CA ASP A 169 -4.73 21.81 -69.89
C ASP A 169 -3.80 21.64 -71.09
N GLN A 170 -2.76 20.79 -70.97
CA GLN A 170 -1.88 20.43 -72.08
C GLN A 170 -2.64 19.72 -73.20
N TRP A 171 -3.48 18.74 -72.87
CA TRP A 171 -4.28 18.02 -73.86
C TRP A 171 -5.27 18.93 -74.59
N TYR A 172 -5.93 19.85 -73.86
CA TYR A 172 -6.80 20.85 -74.47
C TYR A 172 -6.04 21.81 -75.40
N ALA A 173 -4.83 22.22 -75.02
CA ALA A 173 -3.95 23.04 -75.87
C ALA A 173 -3.57 22.29 -77.16
N GLU A 174 -3.19 21.01 -77.06
CA GLU A 174 -2.87 20.16 -78.22
C GLU A 174 -4.07 19.99 -79.17
N VAL A 175 -5.26 19.70 -78.62
CA VAL A 175 -6.51 19.52 -79.39
C VAL A 175 -6.96 20.83 -80.06
N THR A 176 -6.76 21.98 -79.44
CA THR A 176 -7.09 23.28 -80.05
C THR A 176 -6.08 23.75 -81.10
N THR A 177 -4.84 23.28 -81.05
CA THR A 177 -3.85 23.50 -82.11
C THR A 177 -3.94 22.53 -83.29
N ALA A 178 -4.71 21.44 -83.18
CA ALA A 178 -4.96 20.51 -84.29
C ALA A 178 -6.04 21.08 -85.24
N PRO A 179 -5.78 21.20 -86.57
CA PRO A 179 -6.72 21.79 -87.52
C PRO A 179 -7.79 20.78 -87.96
N ASN A 180 -8.52 20.20 -87.01
CA ASN A 180 -9.73 19.44 -87.32
C ASN A 180 -10.59 19.25 -86.06
N MET A 181 -11.52 20.19 -85.81
CA MET A 181 -12.64 19.98 -84.89
C MET A 181 -13.95 20.14 -85.64
N PRO A 182 -14.89 19.17 -85.56
CA PRO A 182 -16.21 19.26 -86.19
C PRO A 182 -17.11 20.26 -85.45
N SER A 183 -17.86 21.01 -86.23
CA SER A 183 -18.70 22.16 -85.86
C SER A 183 -19.71 21.90 -84.74
N GLN A 184 -19.94 22.92 -83.91
CA GLN A 184 -20.93 22.93 -82.83
C GLN A 184 -22.35 22.59 -83.32
N ARG A 185 -23.03 21.71 -82.57
CA ARG A 185 -24.44 21.34 -82.78
C ARG A 185 -25.33 22.53 -82.39
N SER A 186 -26.04 23.09 -83.36
CA SER A 186 -27.05 24.14 -83.14
C SER A 186 -28.13 23.72 -82.13
N PRO A 187 -28.70 24.66 -81.36
CA PRO A 187 -29.83 24.39 -80.49
C PRO A 187 -31.10 24.21 -81.32
N GLU A 188 -31.77 23.08 -81.11
CA GLU A 188 -33.06 22.74 -81.72
C GLU A 188 -34.20 23.40 -80.91
N PRO A 189 -35.17 24.09 -81.55
CA PRO A 189 -36.17 24.88 -80.83
C PRO A 189 -37.29 24.03 -80.24
N ALA A 190 -37.77 24.45 -79.08
CA ALA A 190 -38.98 23.95 -78.43
C ALA A 190 -40.25 24.30 -79.22
N SER A 191 -41.13 23.32 -79.43
CA SER A 191 -42.59 23.42 -79.65
C SER A 191 -43.13 21.99 -79.56
N ALA A 192 -43.84 21.63 -78.49
CA ALA A 192 -45.29 21.80 -78.27
C ALA A 192 -46.09 20.57 -78.74
N GLU A 193 -47.09 20.21 -77.92
CA GLU A 193 -48.18 19.24 -78.18
C GLU A 193 -47.77 17.76 -78.11
N THR A 194 -48.53 16.82 -77.55
CA THR A 194 -49.88 16.77 -76.99
C THR A 194 -50.01 15.41 -76.29
N THR A 195 -50.92 15.31 -75.31
CA THR A 195 -51.71 14.10 -74.98
C THR A 195 -50.95 12.85 -74.48
N SER A 196 -51.42 12.00 -73.58
CA SER A 196 -52.60 11.89 -72.73
C SER A 196 -52.54 10.48 -72.12
N VAL A 197 -53.26 10.27 -71.01
CA VAL A 197 -53.89 8.99 -70.62
C VAL A 197 -53.01 7.93 -69.94
N THR A 198 -53.14 7.92 -68.61
CA THR A 198 -53.68 6.80 -67.79
C THR A 198 -53.34 5.36 -68.19
N ARG A 199 -52.61 4.62 -67.33
CA ARG A 199 -53.18 3.73 -66.29
C ARG A 199 -52.07 3.12 -65.43
#